data_AF-A0A519EIT4-F1
#
_entry.id   AF-A0A519EIT4-F1
#
_cell.length_a   1.000
_cell.length_b   1.000
_cell.length_c   1.000
_cell.angle_alpha   90.00
_cell.angle_beta   90.00
_cell.angle_gamma   90.00
#
_symmetry.space_group_name_H-M   'P 1'
#
loop_
_entity.id
_entity.type
_entity.pdbx_description
1 polymer ?
#
loop_
_entity_poly.entity_id
_entity_poly.type
_entity_poly.pdbx_seq_one_letter_code
_entity_poly.pdbx_strand_id
1 'polypeptide(L)'
;MTTRPPSGDTAEPASPGCRCRPLEGGWRSDTKCAKTGGEPVIWRVDGVPLSERFGDIYHTETGAQAQSRHVFLAGCGLPEAWADRPQWRILETGFGFGLNFLTAWHAWRSDPRRPRMLHVVSIEAHPVARDDLLRAAHAYPELAELAALLAAQWHGLLPGFHRLGFDDGRVLLTLCIGDVQPMLRAQAFEADSIFLDGFSPDRNPAMWSPETLKAVTRFARTGTRLATWTIARAVRDVLAQNGFQVAKAPGLPPKRDCLRAEFAPPWVVRRRTPAPVAATPGHCVVVGAGLAGAAVAASLARRGWRVTVLDAAQRPAAGASGVPAAVFAPHVSPDDALLSRLTRAGLRLTWQALHDRLEQGVDWRASGVVERRPPGDVRLPAGWSAEGPNESWPADAARLKSTGLPEETTALWHAGGGWAKPARLVAAWLTQPGVTVRCGARVGRIERIERLEGTESGAAS
;
A
#
# COMPACT_ATOMS: atom_id res chain seq x y z
N MET A 1 -24.59 -71.78 2.59
CA MET A 1 -25.88 -71.68 1.89
C MET A 1 -26.24 -70.21 1.77
N THR A 2 -26.40 -69.80 0.53
CA THR A 2 -26.76 -68.49 -0.03
C THR A 2 -27.84 -67.70 0.72
N THR A 3 -27.60 -66.39 0.94
CA THR A 3 -28.59 -65.33 0.71
C THR A 3 -27.89 -63.98 0.48
N ARG A 4 -28.25 -63.31 -0.63
CA ARG A 4 -27.90 -61.92 -0.99
C ARG A 4 -28.53 -60.92 0.00
N PRO A 5 -27.93 -59.74 0.21
CA PRO A 5 -28.67 -58.55 0.60
C PRO A 5 -29.19 -57.77 -0.64
N PRO A 6 -30.32 -57.04 -0.52
CA PRO A 6 -30.89 -56.23 -1.59
C PRO A 6 -30.37 -54.78 -1.58
N SER A 7 -30.47 -54.17 -2.76
CA SER A 7 -30.24 -52.77 -3.11
C SER A 7 -31.06 -51.78 -2.28
N GLY A 8 -30.41 -50.73 -1.79
CA GLY A 8 -31.04 -49.51 -1.29
C GLY A 8 -30.31 -48.30 -1.86
N ASP A 9 -30.99 -47.57 -2.73
CA ASP A 9 -30.58 -46.28 -3.30
C ASP A 9 -30.25 -45.26 -2.21
N THR A 10 -29.06 -44.65 -2.30
CA THR A 10 -28.84 -43.27 -1.86
C THR A 10 -27.98 -42.59 -2.92
N ALA A 11 -28.63 -41.76 -3.73
CA ALA A 11 -27.98 -40.88 -4.69
C ALA A 11 -27.18 -39.80 -3.94
N GLU A 12 -25.86 -39.80 -4.08
CA GLU A 12 -25.03 -38.63 -3.81
C GLU A 12 -25.39 -37.51 -4.80
N PRO A 13 -25.62 -36.27 -4.34
CA PRO A 13 -25.75 -35.15 -5.28
C PRO A 13 -24.38 -34.83 -5.88
N ALA A 14 -24.25 -35.12 -7.17
CA ALA A 14 -23.11 -34.80 -8.00
C ALA A 14 -22.74 -33.31 -7.93
N SER A 15 -21.45 -33.03 -7.73
CA SER A 15 -20.86 -31.69 -7.87
C SER A 15 -21.09 -31.15 -9.30
N PRO A 16 -21.54 -29.91 -9.51
CA PRO A 16 -21.70 -29.39 -10.86
C PRO A 16 -20.33 -28.95 -11.40
N GLY A 17 -19.66 -29.88 -12.08
CA GLY A 17 -18.53 -29.61 -12.95
C GLY A 17 -18.99 -28.89 -14.24
N CYS A 18 -18.24 -27.88 -14.64
CA CYS A 18 -18.36 -27.20 -15.93
C CYS A 18 -18.33 -28.23 -17.08
N ARG A 19 -19.41 -28.32 -17.84
CA ARG A 19 -19.42 -29.02 -19.13
C ARG A 19 -19.40 -27.98 -20.25
N CYS A 20 -18.22 -27.73 -20.80
CA CYS A 20 -18.07 -27.06 -22.08
C CYS A 20 -18.41 -28.05 -23.20
N ARG A 21 -19.40 -27.74 -24.05
CA ARG A 21 -19.50 -28.27 -25.41
C ARG A 21 -19.38 -27.11 -26.39
N PRO A 22 -18.70 -27.30 -27.54
CA PRO A 22 -18.46 -26.23 -28.49
C PRO A 22 -19.71 -25.97 -29.33
N LEU A 23 -20.02 -24.70 -29.55
CA LEU A 23 -20.89 -24.25 -30.64
C LEU A 23 -20.16 -23.13 -31.39
N GLU A 24 -20.14 -23.29 -32.70
CA GLU A 24 -19.53 -22.38 -33.68
C GLU A 24 -20.26 -21.04 -33.72
N GLY A 25 -19.49 -19.96 -33.89
CA GLY A 25 -19.99 -18.67 -34.33
C GLY A 25 -20.72 -17.83 -33.28
N GLY A 26 -19.96 -17.06 -32.48
CA GLY A 26 -20.54 -15.98 -31.68
C GLY A 26 -19.63 -15.52 -30.54
N TRP A 27 -19.32 -14.23 -30.51
CA TRP A 27 -18.59 -13.56 -29.44
C TRP A 27 -19.23 -13.88 -28.07
N ARG A 28 -18.47 -14.50 -27.16
CA ARG A 28 -18.86 -14.57 -25.73
C ARG A 28 -18.08 -13.54 -24.93
N SER A 29 -18.82 -12.68 -24.24
CA SER A 29 -18.35 -11.97 -23.06
C SER A 29 -18.32 -12.96 -21.89
N ASP A 30 -17.13 -13.35 -21.44
CA ASP A 30 -16.96 -14.14 -20.21
C ASP A 30 -17.08 -13.22 -18.99
N THR A 31 -18.26 -12.64 -18.76
CA THR A 31 -18.53 -11.72 -17.62
C THR A 31 -18.96 -12.45 -16.34
N LYS A 32 -18.77 -13.77 -16.24
CA LYS A 32 -19.19 -14.56 -15.06
C LYS A 32 -18.03 -15.07 -14.19
N CYS A 33 -17.01 -14.24 -14.01
CA CYS A 33 -16.06 -14.34 -12.90
C CYS A 33 -15.89 -12.98 -12.18
N ALA A 34 -16.97 -12.23 -11.99
CA ALA A 34 -16.97 -11.06 -11.13
C ALA A 34 -17.61 -11.41 -9.78
N LYS A 35 -16.80 -11.92 -8.84
CA LYS A 35 -17.17 -11.96 -7.41
C LYS A 35 -15.97 -11.65 -6.52
N THR A 36 -15.37 -10.48 -6.71
CA THR A 36 -14.78 -9.63 -5.65
C THR A 36 -14.86 -8.18 -6.13
N GLY A 37 -15.22 -7.24 -5.25
CA GLY A 37 -15.42 -5.84 -5.63
C GLY A 37 -14.16 -5.19 -6.20
N GLY A 38 -14.21 -4.80 -7.48
CA GLY A 38 -13.14 -4.11 -8.20
C GLY A 38 -13.66 -3.56 -9.53
N GLU A 39 -12.92 -2.64 -10.14
CA GLU A 39 -13.28 -2.09 -11.45
C GLU A 39 -13.32 -3.22 -12.51
N PRO A 40 -14.40 -3.34 -13.30
CA PRO A 40 -14.50 -4.36 -14.34
C PRO A 40 -13.41 -4.23 -15.40
N VAL A 41 -12.76 -5.35 -15.73
CA VAL A 41 -11.73 -5.43 -16.77
C VAL A 41 -12.18 -6.38 -17.88
N ILE A 42 -12.13 -5.92 -19.12
CA ILE A 42 -12.37 -6.76 -20.30
C ILE A 42 -11.01 -7.25 -20.80
N TRP A 43 -10.81 -8.57 -20.79
CA TRP A 43 -9.60 -9.18 -21.34
C TRP A 43 -9.82 -9.55 -22.80
N ARG A 44 -9.09 -8.90 -23.70
CA ARG A 44 -9.14 -9.20 -25.14
C ARG A 44 -8.51 -10.57 -25.44
N VAL A 45 -8.77 -11.08 -26.65
CA VAL A 45 -8.24 -12.37 -27.14
C VAL A 45 -6.70 -12.38 -27.18
N ASP A 46 -6.09 -11.22 -27.46
CA ASP A 46 -4.64 -11.02 -27.43
C ASP A 46 -4.06 -10.90 -26.00
N GLY A 47 -4.91 -11.01 -24.97
CA GLY A 47 -4.52 -10.88 -23.56
C GLY A 47 -4.38 -9.45 -23.07
N VAL A 48 -4.63 -8.42 -23.90
CA VAL A 48 -4.53 -7.02 -23.50
C VAL A 48 -5.76 -6.60 -22.70
N PRO A 49 -5.61 -6.07 -21.47
CA PRO A 49 -6.72 -5.60 -20.66
C PRO A 49 -7.24 -4.25 -21.14
N LEU A 50 -8.57 -4.13 -21.17
CA LEU A 50 -9.33 -2.94 -21.58
C LEU A 50 -10.22 -2.47 -20.44
N SER A 51 -10.22 -1.15 -20.20
CA SER A 51 -11.23 -0.51 -19.34
C SER A 51 -12.44 -0.11 -20.17
N GLU A 52 -13.62 -0.63 -19.81
CA GLU A 52 -14.88 -0.24 -20.44
C GLU A 52 -15.21 1.23 -20.15
N ARG A 53 -14.97 1.68 -18.90
CA ARG A 53 -15.22 3.06 -18.45
C ARG A 53 -14.48 4.09 -19.29
N PHE A 54 -13.21 3.85 -19.58
CA PHE A 54 -12.37 4.78 -20.33
C PHE A 54 -12.31 4.47 -21.82
N GLY A 55 -12.81 3.31 -22.25
CA GLY A 55 -12.73 2.87 -23.65
C GLY A 55 -11.30 2.81 -24.16
N ASP A 56 -10.36 2.42 -23.29
CA ASP A 56 -8.92 2.47 -23.54
C ASP A 56 -8.21 1.27 -22.88
N ILE A 57 -7.08 0.87 -23.46
CA ILE A 57 -6.27 -0.26 -22.98
C ILE A 57 -5.35 0.21 -21.84
N TYR A 58 -5.08 -0.66 -20.87
CA TYR A 58 -4.17 -0.31 -19.77
C TYR A 58 -2.70 -0.29 -20.19
N HIS A 59 -2.35 -1.06 -21.23
CA HIS A 59 -1.03 -1.05 -21.84
C HIS A 59 -1.09 -1.56 -23.28
N THR A 60 -0.06 -1.27 -24.06
CA THR A 60 0.10 -1.77 -25.43
C THR A 60 0.52 -3.23 -25.47
N GLU A 61 0.42 -3.86 -26.65
CA GLU A 61 0.84 -5.25 -26.92
C GLU A 61 2.32 -5.50 -26.67
N THR A 62 3.17 -4.46 -26.76
CA THR A 62 4.60 -4.52 -26.40
C THR A 62 4.86 -4.78 -24.91
N GLY A 63 3.81 -4.83 -24.10
CA GLY A 63 3.84 -5.24 -22.71
C GLY A 63 4.05 -4.08 -21.75
N ALA A 64 3.20 -4.03 -20.72
CA ALA A 64 3.28 -3.05 -19.65
C ALA A 64 4.63 -3.03 -18.94
N GLN A 65 5.27 -4.18 -18.72
CA GLN A 65 6.54 -4.19 -18.01
C GLN A 65 7.68 -3.53 -18.82
N ALA A 66 7.72 -3.76 -20.14
CA ALA A 66 8.68 -3.08 -21.01
C ALA A 66 8.46 -1.57 -21.00
N GLN A 67 7.18 -1.13 -20.97
CA GLN A 67 6.83 0.28 -20.82
C GLN A 67 7.28 0.83 -19.47
N SER A 68 7.02 0.12 -18.37
CA SER A 68 7.51 0.47 -17.03
C SER A 68 9.02 0.67 -16.99
N ARG A 69 9.78 -0.27 -17.55
CA ARG A 69 11.25 -0.19 -17.63
C ARG A 69 11.72 0.99 -18.50
N HIS A 70 11.24 1.08 -19.72
CA HIS A 70 11.76 2.01 -20.75
C HIS A 70 11.25 3.44 -20.60
N VAL A 71 9.95 3.61 -20.35
CA VAL A 71 9.34 4.94 -20.23
C VAL A 71 9.55 5.48 -18.84
N PHE A 72 9.16 4.75 -17.79
CA PHE A 72 9.08 5.31 -16.45
C PHE A 72 10.40 5.22 -15.69
N LEU A 73 10.95 4.02 -15.47
CA LEU A 73 12.20 3.85 -14.72
C LEU A 73 13.37 4.54 -15.43
N ALA A 74 13.65 4.16 -16.67
CA ALA A 74 14.72 4.78 -17.44
C ALA A 74 14.43 6.27 -17.70
N GLY A 75 13.16 6.67 -17.82
CA GLY A 75 12.74 8.08 -17.95
C GLY A 75 13.15 8.95 -16.78
N CYS A 76 13.09 8.39 -15.57
CA CYS A 76 13.57 9.03 -14.36
C CYS A 76 15.07 8.74 -14.09
N GLY A 77 15.76 8.04 -14.99
CA GLY A 77 17.16 7.65 -14.87
C GLY A 77 17.42 6.66 -13.74
N LEU A 78 16.49 5.74 -13.51
CA LEU A 78 16.66 4.61 -12.60
C LEU A 78 17.27 3.42 -13.36
N PRO A 79 18.18 2.66 -12.73
CA PRO A 79 18.54 2.71 -11.30
C PRO A 79 19.62 3.75 -10.92
N GLU A 80 20.33 4.37 -11.86
CA GLU A 80 21.52 5.17 -11.54
C GLU A 80 21.23 6.34 -10.58
N ALA A 81 20.07 6.98 -10.71
CA ALA A 81 19.71 8.14 -9.90
C ALA A 81 19.47 7.81 -8.41
N TRP A 82 18.99 6.59 -8.10
CA TRP A 82 18.69 6.18 -6.72
C TRP A 82 19.86 5.50 -6.00
N ALA A 83 20.99 5.34 -6.69
CA ALA A 83 22.14 4.61 -6.17
C ALA A 83 22.65 5.23 -4.86
N ASP A 84 22.83 4.39 -3.84
CA ASP A 84 23.33 4.70 -2.50
C ASP A 84 22.52 5.77 -1.75
N ARG A 85 21.30 6.07 -2.20
CA ARG A 85 20.42 7.03 -1.52
C ARG A 85 19.81 6.40 -0.26
N PRO A 86 19.61 7.16 0.83
CA PRO A 86 18.95 6.62 2.02
C PRO A 86 17.49 6.26 1.76
N GLN A 87 16.84 6.97 0.82
CA GLN A 87 15.46 6.72 0.43
C GLN A 87 15.25 7.20 -1.00
N TRP A 88 14.33 6.56 -1.71
CA TRP A 88 13.76 7.05 -2.96
C TRP A 88 12.24 7.05 -2.90
N ARG A 89 11.62 8.15 -3.35
CA ARG A 89 10.18 8.37 -3.33
C ARG A 89 9.65 8.57 -4.74
N ILE A 90 8.64 7.80 -5.11
CA ILE A 90 7.99 7.87 -6.41
C ILE A 90 6.56 8.34 -6.20
N LEU A 91 6.12 9.35 -6.94
CA LEU A 91 4.70 9.67 -7.11
C LEU A 91 4.20 9.06 -8.42
N GLU A 92 3.09 8.35 -8.36
CA GLU A 92 2.39 7.80 -9.51
C GLU A 92 0.94 8.29 -9.53
N THR A 93 0.43 8.67 -10.69
CA THR A 93 -0.93 9.23 -10.82
C THR A 93 -2.00 8.23 -11.20
N GLY A 94 -1.63 7.02 -11.65
CA GLY A 94 -2.56 5.93 -11.97
C GLY A 94 -1.90 4.58 -11.65
N PHE A 95 -2.45 3.83 -10.71
CA PHE A 95 -1.88 2.54 -10.29
C PHE A 95 -2.21 1.42 -11.29
N GLY A 96 -3.47 1.37 -11.77
CA GLY A 96 -3.98 0.30 -12.62
C GLY A 96 -3.74 -1.08 -12.01
N PHE A 97 -3.00 -1.93 -12.72
CA PHE A 97 -2.59 -3.27 -12.26
C PHE A 97 -1.35 -3.26 -11.34
N GLY A 98 -0.79 -2.10 -11.03
CA GLY A 98 0.42 -1.97 -10.19
C GLY A 98 1.72 -2.34 -10.88
N LEU A 99 1.74 -2.45 -12.22
CA LEU A 99 2.90 -2.95 -12.96
C LEU A 99 4.13 -2.03 -12.89
N ASN A 100 3.93 -0.70 -12.84
CA ASN A 100 5.03 0.23 -12.58
C ASN A 100 5.61 0.04 -11.16
N PHE A 101 4.75 -0.11 -10.15
CA PHE A 101 5.18 -0.38 -8.78
C PHE A 101 5.93 -1.71 -8.67
N LEU A 102 5.39 -2.80 -9.22
CA LEU A 102 6.03 -4.12 -9.23
C LEU A 102 7.35 -4.10 -9.98
N THR A 103 7.43 -3.39 -11.11
CA THR A 103 8.67 -3.22 -11.88
C THR A 103 9.72 -2.41 -11.11
N ALA A 104 9.31 -1.31 -10.46
CA ALA A 104 10.20 -0.51 -9.62
C ALA A 104 10.69 -1.31 -8.41
N TRP A 105 9.82 -2.09 -7.79
CA TRP A 105 10.19 -2.98 -6.68
C TRP A 105 11.15 -4.09 -7.13
N HIS A 106 10.89 -4.72 -8.26
CA HIS A 106 11.81 -5.71 -8.84
C HIS A 106 13.19 -5.12 -9.15
N ALA A 107 13.23 -3.93 -9.78
CA ALA A 107 14.49 -3.22 -10.03
C ALA A 107 15.21 -2.85 -8.73
N TRP A 108 14.46 -2.43 -7.71
CA TRP A 108 15.00 -2.16 -6.38
C TRP A 108 15.62 -3.41 -5.76
N ARG A 109 14.93 -4.56 -5.75
CA ARG A 109 15.46 -5.82 -5.19
C ARG A 109 16.76 -6.26 -5.88
N SER A 110 16.82 -6.06 -7.20
CA SER A 110 17.92 -6.52 -8.05
C SER A 110 19.16 -5.62 -7.99
N ASP A 111 19.03 -4.38 -7.49
CA ASP A 111 20.13 -3.43 -7.45
C ASP A 111 20.94 -3.55 -6.14
N PRO A 112 22.25 -3.84 -6.20
CA PRO A 112 23.10 -3.86 -5.02
C PRO A 112 23.30 -2.47 -4.38
N ARG A 113 23.16 -1.40 -5.17
CA ARG A 113 23.25 0.00 -4.73
C ARG A 113 21.89 0.62 -4.49
N ARG A 114 20.84 -0.21 -4.38
CA ARG A 114 19.48 0.23 -4.12
C ARG A 114 19.40 1.14 -2.89
N PRO A 115 18.45 2.09 -2.87
CA PRO A 115 18.24 2.90 -1.69
C PRO A 115 17.78 2.04 -0.50
N ARG A 116 18.08 2.46 0.73
CA ARG A 116 17.63 1.72 1.93
C ARG A 116 16.11 1.59 2.01
N MET A 117 15.39 2.60 1.53
CA MET A 117 13.92 2.59 1.43
C MET A 117 13.43 3.01 0.06
N LEU A 118 12.47 2.27 -0.48
CA LEU A 118 11.65 2.68 -1.62
C LEU A 118 10.26 3.00 -1.11
N HIS A 119 9.74 4.18 -1.43
CA HIS A 119 8.37 4.55 -1.10
C HIS A 119 7.65 5.05 -2.35
N VAL A 120 6.70 4.26 -2.85
CA VAL A 120 5.81 4.66 -3.94
C VAL A 120 4.50 5.18 -3.36
N VAL A 121 4.09 6.38 -3.74
CA VAL A 121 2.76 6.93 -3.50
C VAL A 121 2.03 6.88 -4.82
N SER A 122 1.00 6.06 -4.91
CA SER A 122 0.22 5.92 -6.15
C SER A 122 -1.24 6.29 -5.90
N ILE A 123 -1.87 6.89 -6.91
CA ILE A 123 -3.26 7.31 -6.85
C ILE A 123 -4.07 6.45 -7.81
N GLU A 124 -5.21 5.94 -7.35
CA GLU A 124 -6.10 5.11 -8.14
C GLU A 124 -7.55 5.41 -7.77
N ALA A 125 -8.37 5.79 -8.74
CA ALA A 125 -9.78 6.05 -8.49
C ALA A 125 -10.60 4.74 -8.50
N HIS A 126 -10.18 3.77 -9.29
CA HIS A 126 -10.92 2.56 -9.63
C HIS A 126 -10.00 1.33 -9.54
N PRO A 127 -9.66 0.86 -8.32
CA PRO A 127 -8.80 -0.29 -8.17
C PRO A 127 -9.42 -1.53 -8.81
N VAL A 128 -8.62 -2.24 -9.59
CA VAL A 128 -9.01 -3.52 -10.21
C VAL A 128 -9.18 -4.61 -9.15
N ALA A 129 -9.89 -5.68 -9.50
CA ALA A 129 -10.02 -6.84 -8.65
C ALA A 129 -8.64 -7.51 -8.44
N ARG A 130 -8.49 -8.17 -7.27
CA ARG A 130 -7.25 -8.88 -6.89
C ARG A 130 -6.81 -9.89 -7.94
N ASP A 131 -7.75 -10.62 -8.51
CA ASP A 131 -7.45 -11.70 -9.47
C ASP A 131 -7.04 -11.13 -10.83
N ASP A 132 -7.56 -9.97 -11.22
CA ASP A 132 -7.13 -9.26 -12.43
C ASP A 132 -5.72 -8.70 -12.28
N LEU A 133 -5.36 -8.19 -11.09
CA LEU A 133 -3.99 -7.79 -10.76
C LEU A 133 -3.02 -8.97 -10.90
N LEU A 134 -3.37 -10.14 -10.35
CA LEU A 134 -2.56 -11.36 -10.47
C LEU A 134 -2.45 -11.80 -11.93
N ARG A 135 -3.56 -11.82 -12.67
CA ARG A 135 -3.60 -12.19 -14.08
C ARG A 135 -2.69 -11.28 -14.92
N ALA A 136 -2.72 -9.97 -14.70
CA ALA A 136 -1.86 -9.02 -15.39
C ALA A 136 -0.37 -9.27 -15.11
N ALA A 137 -0.02 -9.55 -13.86
CA ALA A 137 1.36 -9.81 -13.47
C ALA A 137 1.89 -11.17 -13.95
N HIS A 138 1.05 -12.20 -14.07
CA HIS A 138 1.46 -13.52 -14.55
C HIS A 138 1.99 -13.54 -15.99
N ALA A 139 1.69 -12.51 -16.80
CA ALA A 139 2.33 -12.32 -18.10
C ALA A 139 3.85 -12.06 -17.99
N TYR A 140 4.35 -11.75 -16.79
CA TYR A 140 5.74 -11.39 -16.50
C TYR A 140 6.27 -12.25 -15.34
N PRO A 141 6.94 -13.40 -15.61
CA PRO A 141 7.34 -14.35 -14.58
C PRO A 141 8.16 -13.75 -13.42
N GLU A 142 9.02 -12.78 -13.71
CA GLU A 142 9.85 -12.09 -12.71
C GLU A 142 9.09 -11.15 -11.76
N LEU A 143 7.82 -10.85 -12.07
CA LEU A 143 6.93 -10.07 -11.20
C LEU A 143 5.95 -10.94 -10.41
N ALA A 144 5.81 -12.23 -10.74
CA ALA A 144 4.76 -13.10 -10.18
C ALA A 144 4.84 -13.21 -8.65
N GLU A 145 6.05 -13.37 -8.08
CA GLU A 145 6.24 -13.41 -6.63
C GLU A 145 5.81 -12.09 -5.97
N LEU A 146 6.25 -10.96 -6.52
CA LEU A 146 5.92 -9.64 -5.99
C LEU A 146 4.43 -9.33 -6.08
N ALA A 147 3.80 -9.77 -7.17
CA ALA A 147 2.36 -9.64 -7.36
C ALA A 147 1.58 -10.49 -6.36
N ALA A 148 2.04 -11.70 -6.03
CA ALA A 148 1.42 -12.52 -4.98
C ALA A 148 1.50 -11.84 -3.61
N LEU A 149 2.65 -11.24 -3.27
CA LEU A 149 2.82 -10.46 -2.04
C LEU A 149 1.90 -9.23 -1.99
N LEU A 150 1.75 -8.50 -3.11
CA LEU A 150 0.83 -7.39 -3.23
C LEU A 150 -0.63 -7.84 -3.11
N ALA A 151 -1.01 -8.90 -3.82
CA ALA A 151 -2.35 -9.47 -3.82
C ALA A 151 -2.78 -10.01 -2.46
N ALA A 152 -1.84 -10.48 -1.62
CA ALA A 152 -2.12 -10.89 -0.25
C ALA A 152 -2.57 -9.71 0.65
N GLN A 153 -2.20 -8.48 0.29
CA GLN A 153 -2.60 -7.26 0.99
C GLN A 153 -3.70 -6.46 0.26
N TRP A 154 -4.21 -6.98 -0.87
CA TRP A 154 -5.18 -6.31 -1.75
C TRP A 154 -6.64 -6.53 -1.33
N HIS A 155 -6.97 -6.02 -0.14
CA HIS A 155 -8.29 -6.11 0.48
C HIS A 155 -8.66 -4.77 1.13
N GLY A 156 -9.91 -4.53 1.50
CA GLY A 156 -10.26 -3.36 2.33
C GLY A 156 -10.04 -1.99 1.67
N LEU A 157 -9.98 -1.92 0.34
CA LEU A 157 -9.60 -0.72 -0.43
C LEU A 157 -10.75 0.30 -0.58
N LEU A 158 -11.19 0.85 0.55
CA LEU A 158 -12.16 1.95 0.61
C LEU A 158 -11.52 3.30 0.19
N PRO A 159 -12.29 4.33 -0.18
CA PRO A 159 -11.76 5.67 -0.43
C PRO A 159 -10.87 6.18 0.71
N GLY A 160 -9.67 6.68 0.38
CA GLY A 160 -8.67 7.13 1.36
C GLY A 160 -7.28 6.57 1.13
N PHE A 161 -6.51 6.37 2.21
CA PHE A 161 -5.08 6.06 2.15
C PHE A 161 -4.79 4.68 2.72
N HIS A 162 -4.09 3.86 1.96
CA HIS A 162 -3.70 2.51 2.35
C HIS A 162 -2.19 2.37 2.30
N ARG A 163 -1.59 2.06 3.44
CA ARG A 163 -0.15 1.81 3.54
C ARG A 163 0.11 0.31 3.50
N LEU A 164 0.80 -0.15 2.47
CA LEU A 164 1.25 -1.51 2.30
C LEU A 164 2.78 -1.56 2.46
N GLY A 165 3.27 -2.55 3.20
CA GLY A 165 4.67 -2.73 3.49
C GLY A 165 5.18 -4.07 3.00
N PHE A 166 6.38 -4.06 2.42
CA PHE A 166 7.05 -5.23 1.87
C PHE A 166 8.57 -5.17 2.14
N ASP A 167 9.27 -6.27 1.92
CA ASP A 167 10.73 -6.39 2.13
C ASP A 167 11.19 -5.87 3.50
N ASP A 168 10.55 -6.39 4.55
CA ASP A 168 10.75 -5.96 5.94
C ASP A 168 10.41 -4.46 6.14
N GLY A 169 9.38 -3.97 5.44
CA GLY A 169 8.94 -2.58 5.47
C GLY A 169 9.90 -1.59 4.81
N ARG A 170 10.86 -2.05 4.01
CA ARG A 170 11.77 -1.20 3.22
C ARG A 170 11.17 -0.76 1.90
N VAL A 171 10.23 -1.53 1.37
CA VAL A 171 9.41 -1.13 0.22
C VAL A 171 8.02 -0.79 0.74
N LEU A 172 7.59 0.44 0.49
CA LEU A 172 6.33 0.98 0.99
C LEU A 172 5.49 1.46 -0.20
N LEU A 173 4.25 1.02 -0.25
CA LEU A 173 3.22 1.56 -1.14
C LEU A 173 2.23 2.35 -0.29
N THR A 174 2.04 3.64 -0.59
CA THR A 174 0.84 4.37 -0.17
C THR A 174 -0.09 4.42 -1.37
N LEU A 175 -1.15 3.62 -1.33
CA LEU A 175 -2.20 3.63 -2.34
C LEU A 175 -3.32 4.59 -1.90
N CYS A 176 -3.52 5.65 -2.68
CA CYS A 176 -4.53 6.67 -2.46
C CYS A 176 -5.76 6.33 -3.32
N ILE A 177 -6.81 5.82 -2.70
CA ILE A 177 -8.05 5.45 -3.39
C ILE A 177 -8.98 6.66 -3.49
N GLY A 178 -9.21 7.14 -4.71
CA GLY A 178 -10.11 8.25 -5.02
C GLY A 178 -9.57 9.16 -6.13
N ASP A 179 -10.33 10.20 -6.44
CA ASP A 179 -10.01 11.11 -7.53
C ASP A 179 -8.64 11.79 -7.34
N VAL A 180 -7.93 11.96 -8.46
CA VAL A 180 -6.54 12.42 -8.49
C VAL A 180 -6.33 13.75 -7.76
N GLN A 181 -7.18 14.75 -7.98
CA GLN A 181 -6.97 16.07 -7.38
C GLN A 181 -7.19 16.10 -5.86
N PRO A 182 -8.31 15.57 -5.30
CA PRO A 182 -8.45 15.41 -3.86
C PRO A 182 -7.29 14.64 -3.21
N MET A 183 -6.85 13.55 -3.83
CA MET A 183 -5.75 12.73 -3.30
C MET A 183 -4.42 13.50 -3.31
N LEU A 184 -4.09 14.22 -4.40
CA LEU A 184 -2.91 15.09 -4.45
C LEU A 184 -2.96 16.23 -3.43
N ARG A 185 -4.15 16.77 -3.12
CA ARG A 185 -4.30 17.85 -2.11
C ARG A 185 -4.07 17.35 -0.68
N ALA A 186 -4.44 16.11 -0.41
CA ALA A 186 -4.34 15.52 0.92
C ALA A 186 -2.97 14.89 1.23
N GLN A 187 -1.98 15.08 0.35
CA GLN A 187 -0.60 14.59 0.52
C GLN A 187 0.40 15.74 0.54
N ALA A 188 1.47 15.57 1.33
CA ALA A 188 2.57 16.50 1.42
C ALA A 188 3.89 15.74 1.58
N PHE A 189 4.65 15.62 0.49
CA PHE A 189 6.00 15.07 0.47
C PHE A 189 6.75 15.55 -0.78
N GLU A 190 8.04 15.29 -0.86
CA GLU A 190 8.84 15.50 -2.06
C GLU A 190 9.11 14.18 -2.76
N ALA A 191 8.83 14.13 -4.06
CA ALA A 191 9.13 13.00 -4.92
C ALA A 191 10.53 13.14 -5.53
N ASP A 192 11.25 12.04 -5.61
CA ASP A 192 12.47 11.91 -6.41
C ASP A 192 12.12 11.65 -7.88
N SER A 193 11.08 10.86 -8.11
CA SER A 193 10.57 10.50 -9.42
C SER A 193 9.05 10.66 -9.49
N ILE A 194 8.54 11.08 -10.64
CA ILE A 194 7.12 11.20 -10.92
C ILE A 194 6.79 10.36 -12.16
N PHE A 195 5.96 9.34 -11.97
CA PHE A 195 5.36 8.56 -13.05
C PHE A 195 3.99 9.15 -13.35
N LEU A 196 3.95 9.98 -14.38
CA LEU A 196 2.71 10.56 -14.87
C LEU A 196 2.09 9.54 -15.84
N ASP A 197 1.40 8.57 -15.24
CA ASP A 197 0.74 7.45 -15.91
C ASP A 197 -0.78 7.52 -15.72
N GLY A 198 -1.51 6.94 -16.67
CA GLY A 198 -2.96 6.93 -16.77
C GLY A 198 -3.44 6.75 -18.20
N PHE A 199 -4.76 6.60 -18.38
CA PHE A 199 -5.39 6.53 -19.70
C PHE A 199 -5.12 7.78 -20.53
N SER A 200 -5.26 7.65 -21.85
CA SER A 200 -4.90 8.73 -22.77
C SER A 200 -5.59 10.07 -22.47
N PRO A 201 -4.95 11.23 -22.75
CA PRO A 201 -5.54 12.54 -22.48
C PRO A 201 -6.92 12.74 -23.08
N ASP A 202 -7.20 12.14 -24.23
CA ASP A 202 -8.50 12.22 -24.89
C ASP A 202 -9.58 11.38 -24.18
N ARG A 203 -9.17 10.32 -23.47
CA ARG A 203 -10.05 9.39 -22.75
C ARG A 203 -10.23 9.72 -21.28
N ASN A 204 -9.24 10.36 -20.65
CA ASN A 204 -9.30 10.80 -19.26
C ASN A 204 -8.79 12.24 -19.08
N PRO A 205 -9.44 13.24 -19.69
CA PRO A 205 -8.91 14.62 -19.74
C PRO A 205 -8.73 15.28 -18.36
N ALA A 206 -9.56 14.91 -17.37
CA ALA A 206 -9.47 15.46 -16.01
C ALA A 206 -8.11 15.16 -15.34
N MET A 207 -7.53 13.99 -15.63
CA MET A 207 -6.23 13.58 -15.12
C MET A 207 -5.07 14.39 -15.69
N TRP A 208 -5.23 14.87 -16.93
CA TRP A 208 -4.21 15.64 -17.66
C TRP A 208 -4.50 17.15 -17.67
N SER A 209 -5.47 17.59 -16.86
CA SER A 209 -5.86 19.00 -16.81
C SER A 209 -4.71 19.87 -16.30
N PRO A 210 -4.65 21.16 -16.70
CA PRO A 210 -3.64 22.08 -16.19
C PRO A 210 -3.59 22.15 -14.66
N GLU A 211 -4.73 22.05 -13.99
CA GLU A 211 -4.87 22.06 -12.53
C GLU A 211 -4.26 20.80 -11.91
N THR A 212 -4.51 19.62 -12.49
CA THR A 212 -3.95 18.36 -12.02
C THR A 212 -2.43 18.34 -12.21
N LEU A 213 -1.92 18.72 -13.38
CA LEU A 213 -0.49 18.80 -13.66
C LEU A 213 0.22 19.82 -12.74
N LYS A 214 -0.41 20.97 -12.49
CA LYS A 214 0.07 21.94 -11.49
C LYS A 214 0.04 21.38 -10.06
N ALA A 215 -0.92 20.55 -9.72
CA ALA A 215 -0.95 19.90 -8.40
C ALA A 215 0.19 18.88 -8.26
N VAL A 216 0.54 18.17 -9.33
CA VAL A 216 1.69 17.24 -9.38
C VAL A 216 3.02 17.97 -9.17
N THR A 217 3.18 19.18 -9.70
CA THR A 217 4.45 19.93 -9.58
C THR A 217 4.79 20.32 -8.13
N ARG A 218 3.80 20.37 -7.23
CA ARG A 218 4.02 20.61 -5.78
C ARG A 218 4.91 19.56 -5.12
N PHE A 219 4.96 18.36 -5.67
CA PHE A 219 5.78 17.27 -5.15
C PHE A 219 7.22 17.32 -5.66
N ALA A 220 7.52 18.19 -6.64
CA ALA A 220 8.84 18.30 -7.20
C ALA A 220 9.75 19.21 -6.36
N ARG A 221 11.01 18.80 -6.27
CA ARG A 221 12.14 19.62 -5.83
C ARG A 221 13.14 19.69 -6.98
N THR A 222 14.09 20.62 -6.92
CA THR A 222 15.11 20.73 -7.98
C THR A 222 15.79 19.37 -8.19
N GLY A 223 15.81 18.90 -9.44
CA GLY A 223 16.32 17.58 -9.83
C GLY A 223 15.30 16.44 -9.78
N THR A 224 14.05 16.66 -9.35
CA THR A 224 12.98 15.67 -9.48
C THR A 224 12.75 15.37 -10.96
N ARG A 225 12.75 14.09 -11.32
CA ARG A 225 12.53 13.65 -12.71
C ARG A 225 11.11 13.14 -12.92
N LEU A 226 10.52 13.48 -14.04
CA LEU A 226 9.19 13.05 -14.45
C LEU A 226 9.26 12.30 -15.77
N ALA A 227 8.49 11.23 -15.88
CA ALA A 227 8.34 10.49 -17.13
C ALA A 227 6.87 10.23 -17.44
N THR A 228 6.52 10.27 -18.72
CA THR A 228 5.20 9.90 -19.22
C THR A 228 5.27 9.33 -20.63
N TRP A 229 4.35 8.42 -20.95
CA TRP A 229 4.27 7.82 -22.28
C TRP A 229 3.69 8.78 -23.32
N THR A 230 2.93 9.81 -22.91
CA THR A 230 2.27 10.73 -23.84
C THR A 230 3.22 11.80 -24.36
N ILE A 231 2.98 12.29 -25.58
CA ILE A 231 3.69 13.42 -26.20
C ILE A 231 2.77 14.61 -26.48
N ALA A 232 1.57 14.60 -25.88
CA ALA A 232 0.57 15.63 -26.09
C ALA A 232 1.15 17.02 -25.79
N ARG A 233 1.00 17.94 -26.75
CA ARG A 233 1.53 19.30 -26.65
C ARG A 233 1.00 20.02 -25.41
N ALA A 234 -0.28 19.89 -25.10
CA ALA A 234 -0.90 20.51 -23.94
C ALA A 234 -0.20 20.07 -22.62
N VAL A 235 0.10 18.78 -22.48
CA VAL A 235 0.82 18.25 -21.31
C VAL A 235 2.23 18.83 -21.23
N ARG A 236 2.97 18.80 -22.34
CA ARG A 236 4.33 19.36 -22.42
C ARG A 236 4.36 20.85 -22.04
N ASP A 237 3.46 21.63 -22.63
CA ASP A 237 3.44 23.08 -22.47
C ASP A 237 3.06 23.44 -21.02
N VAL A 238 2.12 22.73 -20.40
CA VAL A 238 1.80 22.90 -18.96
C VAL A 238 2.97 22.51 -18.06
N LEU A 239 3.63 21.37 -18.30
CA LEU A 239 4.79 20.96 -17.51
C LEU A 239 5.90 22.01 -17.57
N ALA A 240 6.20 22.52 -18.77
CA ALA A 240 7.18 23.58 -18.98
C ALA A 240 6.82 24.87 -18.22
N GLN A 241 5.55 25.31 -18.31
CA GLN A 241 5.05 26.46 -17.56
C GLN A 241 5.17 26.30 -16.05
N ASN A 242 5.17 25.07 -15.55
CA ASN A 242 5.29 24.76 -14.12
C ASN A 242 6.73 24.41 -13.70
N GLY A 243 7.75 24.69 -14.51
CA GLY A 243 9.16 24.64 -14.10
C GLY A 243 9.90 23.36 -14.47
N PHE A 244 9.29 22.48 -15.26
CA PHE A 244 9.97 21.32 -15.82
C PHE A 244 10.70 21.66 -17.12
N GLN A 245 11.95 21.23 -17.25
CA GLN A 245 12.64 21.18 -18.53
C GLN A 245 12.24 19.88 -19.24
N VAL A 246 11.37 19.98 -20.24
CA VAL A 246 10.76 18.82 -20.90
C VAL A 246 11.50 18.49 -22.19
N ALA A 247 11.86 17.23 -22.36
CA ALA A 247 12.50 16.69 -23.56
C ALA A 247 11.70 15.50 -24.12
N LYS A 248 11.75 15.35 -25.45
CA LYS A 248 11.31 14.10 -26.10
C LYS A 248 12.41 13.05 -25.92
N ALA A 249 12.00 11.80 -25.71
CA ALA A 249 12.88 10.65 -25.69
C ALA A 249 12.31 9.54 -26.58
N PRO A 250 13.13 8.57 -27.02
CA PRO A 250 12.62 7.41 -27.74
C PRO A 250 11.52 6.71 -26.93
N GLY A 251 10.35 6.53 -27.54
CA GLY A 251 9.24 5.79 -26.97
C GLY A 251 9.47 4.28 -27.02
N LEU A 252 8.50 3.52 -26.51
CA LEU A 252 8.42 2.08 -26.72
C LEU A 252 7.48 1.83 -27.91
N PRO A 253 7.86 1.00 -28.90
CA PRO A 253 6.98 0.64 -30.02
C PRO A 253 5.57 0.26 -29.51
N PRO A 254 4.49 0.64 -30.21
CA PRO A 254 4.47 1.37 -31.49
C PRO A 254 4.70 2.89 -31.35
N LYS A 255 4.83 3.43 -30.13
CA LYS A 255 5.03 4.87 -29.93
C LYS A 255 6.47 5.25 -30.21
N ARG A 256 6.66 6.18 -31.16
CA ARG A 256 7.99 6.66 -31.56
C ARG A 256 8.69 7.45 -30.45
N ASP A 257 7.94 8.31 -29.77
CA ASP A 257 8.46 9.26 -28.80
C ASP A 257 7.66 9.13 -27.49
N CYS A 258 8.31 9.41 -26.36
CA CYS A 258 7.71 9.66 -25.04
C CYS A 258 8.28 10.97 -24.46
N LEU A 259 7.81 11.41 -23.29
CA LEU A 259 8.32 12.60 -22.62
C LEU A 259 9.07 12.24 -21.34
N ARG A 260 10.20 12.93 -21.15
CA ARG A 260 10.97 12.96 -19.91
C ARG A 260 11.17 14.41 -19.52
N ALA A 261 11.21 14.69 -18.23
CA ALA A 261 11.42 16.04 -17.75
C ALA A 261 12.20 16.07 -16.44
N GLU A 262 12.92 17.15 -16.23
CA GLU A 262 13.59 17.44 -14.96
C GLU A 262 13.06 18.75 -14.38
N PHE A 263 12.70 18.75 -13.11
CA PHE A 263 12.28 19.97 -12.44
C PHE A 263 13.49 20.85 -12.15
N ALA A 264 13.64 21.88 -12.98
CA ALA A 264 14.74 22.85 -12.92
C ALA A 264 14.21 24.23 -13.32
N PRO A 265 13.34 24.83 -12.48
CA PRO A 265 12.72 26.11 -12.78
C PRO A 265 13.77 27.22 -12.82
N PRO A 266 13.66 28.18 -13.75
CA PRO A 266 14.55 29.35 -13.78
C PRO A 266 14.27 30.36 -12.66
N TRP A 267 13.25 30.12 -11.82
CA TRP A 267 12.90 30.95 -10.67
C TRP A 267 13.18 30.25 -9.34
N VAL A 268 13.34 31.04 -8.28
CA VAL A 268 13.48 30.52 -6.91
C VAL A 268 12.15 29.95 -6.43
N VAL A 269 12.15 28.67 -6.07
CA VAL A 269 10.96 27.99 -5.53
C VAL A 269 10.70 28.46 -4.10
N ARG A 270 9.76 29.40 -3.93
CA ARG A 270 9.31 29.85 -2.60
C ARG A 270 8.34 28.84 -2.01
N ARG A 271 8.73 28.18 -0.91
CA ARG A 271 7.86 27.25 -0.19
C ARG A 271 7.10 27.97 0.91
N ARG A 272 5.77 27.77 0.95
CA ARG A 272 4.90 28.32 2.00
C ARG A 272 5.15 27.72 3.38
N THR A 273 5.68 26.51 3.43
CA THR A 273 6.06 25.80 4.66
C THR A 273 7.52 25.36 4.52
N PRO A 274 8.38 25.58 5.53
CA PRO A 274 9.71 25.00 5.54
C PRO A 274 9.59 23.50 5.30
N ALA A 275 10.34 22.96 4.35
CA ALA A 275 10.46 21.51 4.28
C ALA A 275 10.99 21.02 5.65
N PRO A 276 10.41 19.95 6.22
CA PRO A 276 10.99 19.35 7.40
C PRO A 276 12.47 19.10 7.10
N VAL A 277 13.38 19.61 7.93
CA VAL A 277 14.80 19.33 7.77
C VAL A 277 14.93 17.81 7.81
N ALA A 278 15.34 17.21 6.69
CA ALA A 278 15.54 15.78 6.61
C ALA A 278 16.67 15.43 7.57
N ALA A 279 16.32 15.00 8.78
CA ALA A 279 17.30 14.63 9.79
C ALA A 279 18.09 13.44 9.26
N THR A 280 19.40 13.63 9.10
CA THR A 280 20.31 12.54 8.77
C THR A 280 20.24 11.51 9.89
N PRO A 281 20.09 10.20 9.58
CA PRO A 281 20.01 9.20 10.62
C PRO A 281 21.23 9.27 11.54
N GLY A 282 20.96 9.44 12.83
CA GLY A 282 21.98 9.50 13.87
C GLY A 282 21.63 8.56 15.01
N HIS A 283 21.72 9.06 16.24
CA HIS A 283 21.26 8.35 17.43
C HIS A 283 20.02 9.03 18.00
N CYS A 284 19.02 8.25 18.38
CA CYS A 284 17.85 8.74 19.09
C CYS A 284 17.50 7.87 20.29
N VAL A 285 16.83 8.47 21.27
CA VAL A 285 16.32 7.80 22.45
C VAL A 285 14.80 7.75 22.39
N VAL A 286 14.22 6.58 22.66
CA VAL A 286 12.78 6.37 22.83
C VAL A 286 12.51 6.05 24.29
N VAL A 287 11.60 6.77 24.93
CA VAL A 287 11.23 6.55 26.33
C VAL A 287 9.93 5.76 26.38
N GLY A 288 10.00 4.55 26.93
CA GLY A 288 8.94 3.55 26.99
C GLY A 288 9.15 2.39 26.00
N ALA A 289 9.01 1.16 26.48
CA ALA A 289 9.10 -0.10 25.75
C ALA A 289 7.74 -0.84 25.72
N GLY A 290 6.63 -0.09 25.63
CA GLY A 290 5.31 -0.61 25.25
C GLY A 290 5.11 -0.66 23.74
N LEU A 291 3.88 -0.93 23.28
CA LEU A 291 3.54 -1.02 21.84
C LEU A 291 4.02 0.19 21.04
N ALA A 292 3.69 1.41 21.49
CA ALA A 292 4.05 2.64 20.79
C ALA A 292 5.57 2.83 20.70
N GLY A 293 6.29 2.69 21.82
CA GLY A 293 7.74 2.88 21.87
C GLY A 293 8.50 1.85 21.04
N ALA A 294 8.09 0.58 21.10
CA ALA A 294 8.68 -0.48 20.29
C ALA A 294 8.43 -0.29 18.79
N ALA A 295 7.21 0.07 18.39
CA ALA A 295 6.89 0.36 17.00
C ALA A 295 7.68 1.56 16.45
N VAL A 296 7.80 2.64 17.24
CA VAL A 296 8.61 3.82 16.89
C VAL A 296 10.08 3.44 16.74
N ALA A 297 10.63 2.68 17.69
CA ALA A 297 12.03 2.24 17.65
C ALA A 297 12.34 1.39 16.40
N ALA A 298 11.49 0.40 16.10
CA ALA A 298 11.64 -0.42 14.90
C ALA A 298 11.55 0.42 13.62
N SER A 299 10.59 1.36 13.57
CA SER A 299 10.39 2.25 12.43
C SER A 299 11.60 3.17 12.18
N LEU A 300 12.16 3.76 13.24
CA LEU A 300 13.36 4.60 13.15
C LEU A 300 14.60 3.79 12.75
N ALA A 301 14.80 2.63 13.37
CA ALA A 301 15.94 1.76 13.07
C ALA A 301 15.94 1.26 11.61
N ARG A 302 14.75 0.93 11.07
CA ARG A 302 14.59 0.61 9.65
C ARG A 302 15.05 1.74 8.72
N ARG A 303 14.88 3.00 9.14
CA ARG A 303 15.33 4.22 8.44
C ARG A 303 16.80 4.57 8.67
N GLY A 304 17.54 3.75 9.43
CA GLY A 304 18.97 3.91 9.66
C GLY A 304 19.36 4.59 10.95
N TRP A 305 18.41 4.90 11.83
CA TRP A 305 18.71 5.42 13.15
C TRP A 305 19.29 4.32 14.04
N ARG A 306 20.28 4.69 14.86
CA ARG A 306 20.60 3.91 16.06
C ARG A 306 19.62 4.34 17.15
N VAL A 307 18.89 3.39 17.72
CA VAL A 307 17.83 3.68 18.69
C VAL A 307 18.16 3.08 20.03
N THR A 308 18.10 3.88 21.10
CA THR A 308 18.10 3.37 22.47
C THR A 308 16.72 3.51 23.07
N VAL A 309 16.11 2.39 23.45
CA VAL A 309 14.81 2.35 24.14
C VAL A 309 15.07 2.26 25.64
N LEU A 310 14.53 3.19 26.42
CA LEU A 310 14.62 3.22 27.87
C LEU A 310 13.25 2.91 28.47
N ASP A 311 13.17 1.96 29.41
CA ASP A 311 11.93 1.70 30.15
C ASP A 311 12.22 1.62 31.66
N ALA A 312 11.30 2.17 32.46
CA ALA A 312 11.40 2.14 33.91
C ALA A 312 11.15 0.74 34.50
N ALA A 313 10.34 -0.08 33.82
CA ALA A 313 10.08 -1.45 34.22
C ALA A 313 11.27 -2.37 33.93
N GLN A 314 11.34 -3.51 34.63
CA GLN A 314 12.42 -4.49 34.50
C GLN A 314 12.38 -5.30 33.19
N ARG A 315 11.25 -5.28 32.48
CA ARG A 315 11.10 -5.93 31.18
C ARG A 315 10.19 -5.11 30.26
N PRO A 316 10.35 -5.21 28.92
CA PRO A 316 9.44 -4.57 27.97
C PRO A 316 8.00 -5.05 28.16
N ALA A 317 7.04 -4.25 27.67
CA ALA A 317 5.60 -4.52 27.75
C ALA A 317 5.09 -4.85 29.18
N ALA A 318 5.73 -4.34 30.23
CA ALA A 318 5.28 -4.59 31.62
C ALA A 318 4.13 -3.67 32.09
N GLY A 319 3.80 -2.62 31.33
CA GLY A 319 2.67 -1.72 31.60
C GLY A 319 1.38 -2.18 30.92
N ALA A 320 0.59 -1.22 30.41
CA ALA A 320 -0.69 -1.50 29.73
C ALA A 320 -0.57 -2.44 28.51
N SER A 321 0.60 -2.51 27.87
CA SER A 321 0.88 -3.45 26.76
C SER A 321 1.13 -4.90 27.23
N GLY A 322 1.06 -5.18 28.53
CA GLY A 322 1.35 -6.50 29.12
C GLY A 322 0.17 -7.45 29.20
N VAL A 323 -0.99 -7.08 28.64
CA VAL A 323 -2.18 -7.94 28.65
C VAL A 323 -1.90 -9.26 27.91
N PRO A 324 -2.42 -10.42 28.39
CA PRO A 324 -2.11 -11.72 27.79
C PRO A 324 -2.54 -11.84 26.32
N ALA A 325 -3.71 -11.28 25.99
CA ALA A 325 -4.21 -11.15 24.63
C ALA A 325 -5.03 -9.87 24.54
N ALA A 326 -4.94 -9.18 23.40
CA ALA A 326 -5.76 -8.02 23.09
C ALA A 326 -6.59 -8.32 21.85
N VAL A 327 -7.90 -8.08 21.96
CA VAL A 327 -8.81 -8.05 20.81
C VAL A 327 -8.60 -6.71 20.11
N PHE A 328 -8.62 -6.73 18.79
CA PHE A 328 -8.60 -5.53 17.98
C PHE A 328 -9.57 -5.66 16.81
N ALA A 329 -10.30 -4.57 16.58
CA ALA A 329 -11.28 -4.40 15.53
C ALA A 329 -11.31 -2.91 15.15
N PRO A 330 -11.73 -2.56 13.93
CA PRO A 330 -11.83 -1.16 13.56
C PRO A 330 -13.01 -0.52 14.30
N HIS A 331 -12.84 0.74 14.70
CA HIS A 331 -14.00 1.56 15.03
C HIS A 331 -14.81 1.80 13.75
N VAL A 332 -16.14 1.79 13.85
CA VAL A 332 -17.05 2.07 12.73
C VAL A 332 -18.10 3.09 13.15
N SER A 333 -18.47 3.95 12.20
CA SER A 333 -19.52 4.94 12.38
C SER A 333 -20.27 5.15 11.05
N PRO A 334 -21.55 5.58 11.08
CA PRO A 334 -22.36 5.71 9.87
C PRO A 334 -21.83 6.74 8.86
N ASP A 335 -21.08 7.73 9.34
CA ASP A 335 -20.48 8.81 8.56
C ASP A 335 -19.01 8.53 8.14
N ASP A 336 -18.50 7.35 8.48
CA ASP A 336 -17.09 6.97 8.32
C ASP A 336 -16.10 8.03 8.85
N ALA A 337 -16.34 8.47 10.09
CA ALA A 337 -15.57 9.50 10.77
C ALA A 337 -14.06 9.20 10.80
N LEU A 338 -13.26 10.25 11.05
CA LEU A 338 -11.80 10.18 11.06
C LEU A 338 -11.25 9.05 11.95
N LEU A 339 -11.86 8.80 13.12
CA LEU A 339 -11.47 7.70 14.00
C LEU A 339 -11.67 6.33 13.34
N SER A 340 -12.79 6.13 12.64
CA SER A 340 -13.09 4.90 11.90
C SER A 340 -12.04 4.65 10.81
N ARG A 341 -11.67 5.70 10.08
CA ARG A 341 -10.61 5.65 9.05
C ARG A 341 -9.23 5.38 9.65
N LEU A 342 -8.90 6.05 10.75
CA LEU A 342 -7.60 5.90 11.43
C LEU A 342 -7.42 4.48 11.99
N THR A 343 -8.45 3.94 12.66
CA THR A 343 -8.38 2.60 13.25
C THR A 343 -8.29 1.52 12.17
N ARG A 344 -8.99 1.65 11.03
CA ARG A 344 -8.79 0.75 9.88
C ARG A 344 -7.38 0.80 9.32
N ALA A 345 -6.80 1.99 9.19
CA ALA A 345 -5.40 2.13 8.73
C ALA A 345 -4.41 1.49 9.73
N GLY A 346 -4.62 1.70 11.04
CA GLY A 346 -3.82 1.06 12.10
C GLY A 346 -3.97 -0.46 12.12
N LEU A 347 -5.18 -0.97 11.90
CA LEU A 347 -5.48 -2.39 11.81
C LEU A 347 -4.69 -3.06 10.68
N ARG A 348 -4.69 -2.45 9.49
CA ARG A 348 -3.89 -2.93 8.34
C ARG A 348 -2.40 -3.04 8.69
N LEU A 349 -1.83 -2.00 9.30
CA LEU A 349 -0.42 -2.00 9.70
C LEU A 349 -0.13 -3.03 10.80
N THR A 350 -1.11 -3.27 11.68
CA THR A 350 -1.01 -4.30 12.73
C THR A 350 -0.97 -5.68 12.09
N TRP A 351 -1.86 -5.97 11.13
CA TRP A 351 -1.83 -7.24 10.41
C TRP A 351 -0.51 -7.48 9.69
N GLN A 352 0.03 -6.50 8.98
CA GLN A 352 1.35 -6.61 8.35
C GLN A 352 2.42 -7.01 9.37
N ALA A 353 2.46 -6.33 10.52
CA ALA A 353 3.45 -6.62 11.54
C ALA A 353 3.27 -8.01 12.17
N LEU A 354 2.04 -8.50 12.32
CA LEU A 354 1.73 -9.83 12.86
C LEU A 354 2.14 -10.94 11.88
N HIS A 355 1.73 -10.83 10.61
CA HIS A 355 2.04 -11.85 9.58
C HIS A 355 3.54 -11.98 9.34
N ASP A 356 4.29 -10.87 9.35
CA ASP A 356 5.72 -10.87 9.04
C ASP A 356 6.59 -11.47 10.16
N ARG A 357 6.11 -11.45 11.41
CA ARG A 357 7.00 -11.61 12.59
C ARG A 357 6.55 -12.64 13.59
N LEU A 358 5.28 -13.02 13.59
CA LEU A 358 4.68 -13.84 14.64
C LEU A 358 3.89 -15.01 14.05
N GLU A 359 3.75 -16.06 14.86
CA GLU A 359 3.09 -17.30 14.45
C GLU A 359 1.56 -17.22 14.60
N GLN A 360 0.83 -17.44 13.51
CA GLN A 360 -0.63 -17.52 13.53
C GLN A 360 -1.11 -18.74 14.32
N GLY A 361 -2.17 -18.59 15.10
CA GLY A 361 -2.73 -19.62 15.98
C GLY A 361 -2.06 -19.66 17.35
N VAL A 362 -0.81 -19.19 17.48
CA VAL A 362 -0.08 -19.16 18.75
C VAL A 362 0.00 -17.75 19.30
N ASP A 363 0.53 -16.80 18.52
CA ASP A 363 0.77 -15.42 18.95
C ASP A 363 -0.38 -14.47 18.55
N TRP A 364 -1.15 -14.84 17.52
CA TRP A 364 -2.30 -14.07 17.05
C TRP A 364 -3.27 -14.94 16.25
N ARG A 365 -4.50 -14.45 16.02
CA ARG A 365 -5.46 -15.08 15.10
C ARG A 365 -6.36 -14.05 14.43
N ALA A 366 -6.45 -14.11 13.10
CA ALA A 366 -7.46 -13.42 12.30
C ALA A 366 -8.79 -14.18 12.36
N SER A 367 -9.46 -14.11 13.52
CA SER A 367 -10.72 -14.81 13.77
C SER A 367 -11.96 -14.02 13.33
N GLY A 368 -11.80 -12.76 12.95
CA GLY A 368 -12.88 -11.78 12.99
C GLY A 368 -13.33 -11.45 14.41
N VAL A 369 -14.15 -10.41 14.54
CA VAL A 369 -14.71 -9.94 15.82
C VAL A 369 -16.20 -9.66 15.66
N VAL A 370 -17.00 -10.15 16.62
CA VAL A 370 -18.40 -9.74 16.78
C VAL A 370 -18.48 -8.62 17.84
N GLU A 371 -18.88 -7.43 17.43
CA GLU A 371 -19.12 -6.29 18.32
C GLU A 371 -20.61 -6.20 18.64
N ARG A 372 -20.99 -6.46 19.90
CA ARG A 372 -22.38 -6.26 20.36
C ARG A 372 -22.71 -4.76 20.35
N ARG A 373 -23.91 -4.42 19.89
CA ARG A 373 -24.41 -3.06 19.80
C ARG A 373 -25.73 -2.90 20.59
N PRO A 374 -26.12 -1.67 20.96
CA PRO A 374 -27.46 -1.41 21.45
C PRO A 374 -28.52 -1.90 20.45
N PRO A 375 -29.71 -2.36 20.92
CA PRO A 375 -30.78 -2.81 20.04
C PRO A 375 -31.09 -1.82 18.92
N GLY A 376 -31.12 -2.31 17.67
CA GLY A 376 -31.40 -1.50 16.48
C GLY A 376 -30.23 -0.65 15.95
N ASP A 377 -29.09 -0.58 16.65
CA ASP A 377 -27.93 0.24 16.22
C ASP A 377 -26.88 -0.56 15.43
N VAL A 378 -27.24 -0.97 14.21
CA VAL A 378 -26.33 -1.60 13.22
C VAL A 378 -25.92 -0.65 12.10
N ARG A 379 -26.01 0.65 12.36
CA ARG A 379 -25.78 1.67 11.34
C ARG A 379 -24.33 1.68 10.91
N LEU A 380 -24.14 1.60 9.60
CA LEU A 380 -22.85 1.65 8.91
C LEU A 380 -22.96 2.64 7.74
N PRO A 381 -21.83 3.04 7.14
CA PRO A 381 -21.87 3.83 5.92
C PRO A 381 -22.70 3.15 4.83
N ALA A 382 -23.37 3.97 4.02
CA ALA A 382 -24.21 3.48 2.94
C ALA A 382 -23.42 2.56 1.99
N GLY A 383 -24.04 1.44 1.58
CA GLY A 383 -23.45 0.47 0.65
C GLY A 383 -22.47 -0.53 1.28
N TRP A 384 -22.20 -0.47 2.59
CA TRP A 384 -21.38 -1.48 3.26
C TRP A 384 -22.15 -2.81 3.39
N SER A 385 -21.56 -3.89 2.87
CA SER A 385 -22.13 -5.25 2.93
C SER A 385 -21.04 -6.31 3.05
N ALA A 386 -21.40 -7.60 3.12
CA ALA A 386 -20.44 -8.70 3.17
C ALA A 386 -19.69 -8.90 1.84
N GLU A 387 -20.27 -8.43 0.73
CA GLU A 387 -19.76 -8.55 -0.64
C GLU A 387 -18.97 -7.32 -1.08
N GLY A 388 -19.06 -6.23 -0.31
CA GLY A 388 -18.38 -4.98 -0.59
C GLY A 388 -16.88 -5.01 -0.23
N PRO A 389 -16.13 -3.97 -0.60
CA PRO A 389 -14.73 -3.81 -0.20
C PRO A 389 -14.58 -3.42 1.29
N ASN A 390 -15.69 -3.12 1.98
CA ASN A 390 -15.69 -2.90 3.42
C ASN A 390 -15.47 -4.21 4.20
N GLU A 391 -14.92 -4.09 5.39
CA GLU A 391 -14.58 -5.26 6.23
C GLU A 391 -15.46 -5.36 7.49
N SER A 392 -16.51 -4.53 7.55
CA SER A 392 -17.48 -4.50 8.63
C SER A 392 -18.90 -4.46 8.09
N TRP A 393 -19.80 -5.29 8.62
CA TRP A 393 -21.22 -5.35 8.25
C TRP A 393 -22.05 -5.96 9.39
N PRO A 394 -23.40 -5.91 9.37
CA PRO A 394 -24.20 -6.54 10.43
C PRO A 394 -23.91 -8.03 10.55
N ALA A 395 -23.81 -8.54 11.79
CA ALA A 395 -23.55 -9.96 12.03
C ALA A 395 -24.76 -10.82 11.63
N ASP A 396 -24.51 -11.94 10.95
CA ASP A 396 -25.54 -12.92 10.60
C ASP A 396 -25.71 -13.98 11.72
N ALA A 397 -26.81 -14.74 11.65
CA ALA A 397 -27.13 -15.79 12.63
C ALA A 397 -26.01 -16.83 12.77
N ALA A 398 -25.33 -17.18 11.66
CA ALA A 398 -24.23 -18.15 11.68
C ALA A 398 -23.06 -17.64 12.53
N ARG A 399 -22.67 -16.36 12.38
CA ARG A 399 -21.62 -15.73 13.19
C ARG A 399 -22.02 -15.59 14.64
N LEU A 400 -23.24 -15.14 14.94
CA LEU A 400 -23.74 -15.03 16.31
C LEU A 400 -23.69 -16.38 17.02
N LYS A 401 -24.20 -17.43 16.37
CA LYS A 401 -24.16 -18.81 16.87
C LYS A 401 -22.73 -19.30 17.11
N SER A 402 -21.79 -18.98 16.22
CA SER A 402 -20.36 -19.35 16.39
C SER A 402 -19.71 -18.74 17.64
N THR A 403 -20.27 -17.64 18.14
CA THR A 403 -19.82 -16.94 19.36
C THR A 403 -20.65 -17.26 20.60
N GLY A 404 -21.64 -18.17 20.49
CA GLY A 404 -22.57 -18.50 21.57
C GLY A 404 -23.57 -17.38 21.90
N LEU A 405 -23.78 -16.44 20.98
CA LEU A 405 -24.74 -15.36 21.13
C LEU A 405 -26.12 -15.78 20.60
N PRO A 406 -27.22 -15.30 21.22
CA PRO A 406 -28.56 -15.46 20.66
C PRO A 406 -28.68 -14.84 19.26
N GLU A 407 -29.51 -15.42 18.39
CA GLU A 407 -29.67 -15.00 16.99
C GLU A 407 -30.27 -13.59 16.84
N GLU A 408 -31.02 -13.14 17.85
CA GLU A 408 -31.61 -11.81 17.94
C GLU A 408 -30.62 -10.72 18.42
N THR A 409 -29.38 -11.10 18.76
CA THR A 409 -28.38 -10.15 19.24
C THR A 409 -28.05 -9.12 18.16
N THR A 410 -28.26 -7.85 18.46
CA THR A 410 -27.82 -6.76 17.59
C THR A 410 -26.30 -6.64 17.66
N ALA A 411 -25.61 -6.93 16.55
CA ALA A 411 -24.16 -6.89 16.50
C ALA A 411 -23.62 -6.57 15.11
N LEU A 412 -22.38 -6.08 15.08
CA LEU A 412 -21.59 -5.95 13.86
C LEU A 412 -20.55 -7.07 13.81
N TRP A 413 -20.25 -7.51 12.59
CA TRP A 413 -19.13 -8.37 12.29
C TRP A 413 -18.00 -7.55 11.68
N HIS A 414 -16.80 -7.73 12.20
CA HIS A 414 -15.56 -7.18 11.66
C HIS A 414 -14.69 -8.32 11.14
N ALA A 415 -14.70 -8.54 9.83
CA ALA A 415 -13.94 -9.62 9.19
C ALA A 415 -12.43 -9.45 9.40
N GLY A 416 -11.94 -8.21 9.33
CA GLY A 416 -10.55 -7.87 9.61
C GLY A 416 -10.19 -7.84 11.10
N GLY A 417 -11.11 -8.16 12.01
CA GLY A 417 -10.82 -8.20 13.45
C GLY A 417 -10.08 -9.47 13.88
N GLY A 418 -9.52 -9.46 15.08
CA GLY A 418 -8.91 -10.65 15.67
C GLY A 418 -8.33 -10.40 17.05
N TRP A 419 -7.39 -11.25 17.45
CA TRP A 419 -6.63 -11.07 18.68
C TRP A 419 -5.13 -11.29 18.45
N ALA A 420 -4.30 -10.65 19.28
CA ALA A 420 -2.86 -10.88 19.33
C ALA A 420 -2.33 -10.74 20.76
N LYS A 421 -1.17 -11.35 21.03
CA LYS A 421 -0.38 -11.17 22.26
C LYS A 421 0.49 -9.92 22.12
N PRO A 422 0.16 -8.77 22.74
CA PRO A 422 0.88 -7.52 22.47
C PRO A 422 2.35 -7.58 22.91
N ALA A 423 2.66 -8.28 23.99
CA ALA A 423 4.04 -8.46 24.46
C ALA A 423 4.93 -9.17 23.43
N ARG A 424 4.37 -10.08 22.62
CA ARG A 424 5.10 -10.79 21.55
C ARG A 424 5.41 -9.84 20.40
N LEU A 425 4.45 -9.00 20.03
CA LEU A 425 4.63 -7.96 19.01
C LEU A 425 5.67 -6.91 19.45
N VAL A 426 5.60 -6.46 20.71
CA VAL A 426 6.61 -5.58 21.31
C VAL A 426 8.00 -6.21 21.23
N ALA A 427 8.15 -7.45 21.67
CA ALA A 427 9.43 -8.15 21.62
C ALA A 427 9.97 -8.22 20.19
N ALA A 428 9.13 -8.61 19.22
CA ALA A 428 9.51 -8.69 17.81
C ALA A 428 10.01 -7.35 17.25
N TRP A 429 9.31 -6.24 17.53
CA TRP A 429 9.77 -4.92 17.10
C TRP A 429 11.10 -4.50 17.74
N LEU A 430 11.32 -4.83 19.01
CA LEU A 430 12.56 -4.51 19.71
C LEU A 430 13.77 -5.32 19.23
N THR A 431 13.57 -6.41 18.48
CA THR A 431 14.65 -7.15 17.81
C THR A 431 15.15 -6.50 16.53
N GLN A 432 14.51 -5.42 16.04
CA GLN A 432 14.91 -4.74 14.80
C GLN A 432 16.39 -4.32 14.89
N PRO A 433 17.23 -4.66 13.90
CA PRO A 433 18.63 -4.25 13.88
C PRO A 433 18.78 -2.73 14.01
N GLY A 434 19.63 -2.29 14.93
CA GLY A 434 19.83 -0.88 15.29
C GLY A 434 19.06 -0.43 16.53
N VAL A 435 18.21 -1.28 17.12
CA VAL A 435 17.55 -1.04 18.40
C VAL A 435 18.37 -1.65 19.55
N THR A 436 18.54 -0.89 20.63
CA THR A 436 19.12 -1.34 21.90
C THR A 436 18.15 -1.00 23.02
N VAL A 437 17.81 -1.96 23.87
CA VAL A 437 16.82 -1.78 24.96
C VAL A 437 17.53 -1.77 26.31
N ARG A 438 17.15 -0.82 27.18
CA ARG A 438 17.59 -0.74 28.58
C ARG A 438 16.37 -0.62 29.49
N CYS A 439 16.08 -1.71 30.19
CA CYS A 439 15.04 -1.78 31.21
C CYS A 439 15.60 -1.40 32.59
N GLY A 440 14.71 -1.13 33.56
CA GLY A 440 15.10 -0.61 34.88
C GLY A 440 15.70 0.81 34.83
N ALA A 441 15.53 1.52 33.71
CA ALA A 441 16.11 2.82 33.44
C ALA A 441 15.02 3.90 33.44
N ARG A 442 14.66 4.40 34.63
CA ARG A 442 13.69 5.48 34.77
C ARG A 442 14.29 6.81 34.29
N VAL A 443 13.68 7.40 33.27
CA VAL A 443 14.03 8.76 32.82
C VAL A 443 13.48 9.77 33.81
N GLY A 444 14.37 10.42 34.55
CA GLY A 444 13.99 11.43 35.56
C GLY A 444 13.77 12.83 34.98
N ARG A 445 14.61 13.24 34.02
CA ARG A 445 14.59 14.58 33.40
C ARG A 445 15.13 14.52 31.97
N ILE A 446 14.62 15.38 31.10
CA ILE A 446 15.17 15.64 29.76
C ILE A 446 15.51 17.13 29.72
N GLU A 447 16.76 17.47 29.43
CA GLU A 447 17.20 18.85 29.32
C GLU A 447 18.08 19.03 28.09
N ARG A 448 17.98 20.21 27.46
CA ARG A 448 18.86 20.58 26.38
C ARG A 448 20.14 21.15 26.99
N ILE A 449 21.25 20.47 26.76
CA ILE A 449 22.58 21.00 27.07
C ILE A 449 23.08 21.67 25.80
N GLU A 450 23.31 22.98 25.84
CA GLU A 450 24.04 23.67 24.79
C GLU A 450 25.47 23.11 24.79
N ARG A 451 25.91 22.52 23.67
CA ARG A 451 27.32 22.11 23.56
C ARG A 451 28.15 23.39 23.67
N LEU A 452 28.98 23.47 24.70
CA LEU A 452 30.07 24.45 24.74
C LEU A 452 30.94 24.19 23.51
N GLU A 453 30.97 25.16 22.58
CA GLU A 453 31.99 25.19 21.54
C GLU A 453 33.34 25.46 22.23
N GLY A 454 34.18 24.42 22.33
CA GLY A 454 35.58 24.57 22.74
C GLY A 454 36.02 23.63 23.86
N THR A 455 36.73 22.56 23.48
CA THR A 455 37.93 22.04 24.17
C THR A 455 38.45 20.82 23.38
N GLU A 456 38.98 21.06 22.18
CA GLU A 456 40.11 20.26 21.70
C GLU A 456 41.38 21.00 22.17
N SER A 457 41.71 20.87 23.46
CA SER A 457 43.07 21.14 23.91
C SER A 457 43.89 19.89 23.63
N GLY A 458 44.85 20.02 22.73
CA GLY A 458 45.78 18.96 22.38
C GLY A 458 46.50 18.38 23.60
N ALA A 459 46.63 17.07 23.59
CA ALA A 459 47.63 16.33 24.34
C ALA A 459 48.22 15.28 23.38
N ALA A 460 49.12 15.75 22.53
CA ALA A 460 50.12 14.94 21.87
C ALA A 460 51.49 15.55 22.18
N SER A 461 52.09 15.07 23.26
CA SER A 461 53.53 15.04 23.48
C SER A 461 53.82 13.91 24.46
#